data_AF-A0A965UM78-F1
#
_entry.id   AF-A0A965UM78-F1
#
_cell.length_a   1.000
_cell.length_b   1.000
_cell.length_c   1.000
_cell.angle_alpha   90.00
_cell.angle_beta   90.00
_cell.angle_gamma   90.00
#
_symmetry.space_group_name_H-M   'P 1'
#
loop_
_entity.id
_entity.type
_entity.pdbx_description
1 polymer ?
#
loop_
_entity_poly.entity_id
_entity_poly.type
_entity_poly.pdbx_seq_one_letter_code
_entity_poly.pdbx_strand_id
1 'polypeptide(L)'
;MKRIYIYLGVSLVVMMLFTSCKGAESTNLQDPVLASEIDSLNFTYGLALGHDLKINMLSRDSVEQRTKVFMKGFAEGSKAEVDVKPGISLTANQLSDWMKQQKASGLLGDSTLKVDYKLFKQGLINGLKKSEIQMTSQEASEYINKVMSAR
;
A
#
# COMPACT_ATOMS: atom_id res chain seq x y z
N MET A 1 28.09 -48.96 -26.44
CA MET A 1 27.93 -47.49 -26.32
C MET A 1 26.64 -47.05 -27.00
N LYS A 2 25.57 -46.82 -26.23
CA LYS A 2 24.40 -46.02 -26.64
C LYS A 2 23.84 -45.39 -25.35
N ARG A 3 23.97 -44.07 -25.21
CA ARG A 3 23.42 -43.29 -24.10
C ARG A 3 21.95 -43.00 -24.43
N ILE A 4 21.05 -43.47 -23.59
CA ILE A 4 19.62 -43.16 -23.64
C ILE A 4 19.44 -41.92 -22.78
N TYR A 5 19.07 -40.78 -23.39
CA TYR A 5 18.60 -39.60 -22.68
C TYR A 5 17.07 -39.57 -22.84
N ILE A 6 16.35 -39.83 -21.75
CA ILE A 6 14.89 -39.72 -21.68
C ILE A 6 14.54 -38.67 -20.61
N TYR A 7 14.20 -37.49 -21.14
CA TYR A 7 13.06 -36.63 -20.85
C TYR A 7 12.61 -36.26 -19.41
N LEU A 8 12.12 -35.00 -19.35
CA LEU A 8 11.19 -34.39 -18.39
C LEU A 8 11.82 -33.79 -17.13
N GLY A 9 11.53 -32.56 -16.70
CA GLY A 9 10.33 -31.76 -16.95
C GLY A 9 10.63 -30.34 -17.39
N VAL A 10 9.89 -29.92 -18.42
CA VAL A 10 9.65 -28.53 -18.77
C VAL A 10 9.08 -27.83 -17.53
N SER A 11 9.83 -26.85 -17.01
CA SER A 11 9.36 -25.94 -15.97
C SER A 11 8.17 -25.17 -16.53
N LEU A 12 6.97 -25.58 -16.11
CA LEU A 12 5.72 -24.87 -16.36
C LEU A 12 5.70 -23.69 -15.38
N VAL A 13 6.34 -22.59 -15.77
CA VAL A 13 6.15 -21.30 -15.11
C VAL A 13 4.71 -20.89 -15.38
N VAL A 14 3.81 -21.24 -14.46
CA VAL A 14 2.45 -20.72 -14.44
C VAL A 14 2.56 -19.23 -14.10
N MET A 15 2.66 -18.39 -15.13
CA MET A 15 2.33 -16.99 -15.01
C MET A 15 0.85 -16.92 -14.65
N MET A 16 0.55 -16.67 -13.38
CA MET A 16 -0.78 -16.24 -12.97
C MET A 16 -1.00 -14.85 -13.54
N LEU A 17 -1.52 -14.79 -14.77
CA LEU A 17 -2.11 -13.59 -15.34
C LEU A 17 -3.44 -13.38 -14.62
N PHE A 18 -3.46 -12.49 -13.61
CA PHE A 18 -4.71 -11.95 -13.11
C PHE A 18 -5.30 -11.02 -14.17
N THR A 19 -6.06 -11.58 -15.12
CA THR A 19 -6.90 -10.80 -16.02
C THR A 19 -8.17 -10.39 -15.28
N SER A 20 -8.13 -9.28 -14.55
CA SER A 20 -9.34 -8.58 -14.17
C SER A 20 -9.61 -7.47 -15.18
N CYS A 21 -10.21 -7.84 -16.31
CA CYS A 21 -10.97 -6.88 -17.11
C CYS A 21 -12.37 -6.76 -16.50
N LYS A 22 -12.60 -5.71 -15.72
CA LYS A 22 -13.93 -5.13 -15.59
C LYS A 22 -13.82 -3.62 -15.70
N GLY A 23 -14.37 -3.10 -16.79
CA GLY A 23 -14.50 -1.67 -17.01
C GLY A 23 -15.34 -1.03 -15.91
N ALA A 24 -14.84 0.09 -15.41
CA ALA A 24 -15.64 1.16 -14.84
C ALA A 24 -14.86 2.45 -15.09
N GLU A 25 -15.44 3.32 -15.91
CA GLU A 25 -15.00 4.71 -16.05
C GLU A 25 -14.93 5.33 -14.65
N SER A 26 -13.72 5.75 -14.24
CA SER A 26 -13.50 6.34 -12.93
C SER A 26 -12.41 7.39 -13.01
N THR A 27 -12.85 8.65 -13.08
CA THR A 27 -12.19 9.86 -12.58
C THR A 27 -10.68 9.75 -12.29
N ASN A 28 -9.84 9.94 -13.33
CA ASN A 28 -8.45 10.43 -13.30
C ASN A 28 -7.63 10.19 -12.00
N LEU A 29 -7.62 8.96 -11.50
CA LEU A 29 -6.57 8.41 -10.65
C LEU A 29 -5.98 7.30 -11.48
N GLN A 30 -4.87 7.57 -12.18
CA GLN A 30 -4.18 6.52 -12.95
C GLN A 30 -3.94 5.31 -12.05
N ASP A 31 -4.35 4.14 -12.52
CA ASP A 31 -4.08 2.88 -11.82
C ASP A 31 -2.58 2.81 -11.49
N PRO A 32 -2.19 2.47 -10.25
CA PRO A 32 -0.79 2.45 -9.90
C PRO A 32 -0.11 1.32 -10.66
N VAL A 33 0.94 1.65 -11.40
CA VAL A 33 1.77 0.64 -12.07
C VAL A 33 2.72 0.03 -11.03
N LEU A 34 2.51 -1.24 -10.70
CA LEU A 34 3.34 -1.99 -9.75
C LEU A 34 4.33 -2.85 -10.53
N ALA A 35 5.52 -2.31 -10.81
CA ALA A 35 6.49 -2.95 -11.71
C ALA A 35 7.45 -3.92 -10.98
N SER A 36 7.51 -3.84 -9.65
CA SER A 36 8.40 -4.66 -8.82
C SER A 36 7.76 -5.14 -7.51
N GLU A 37 8.41 -6.08 -6.84
CA GLU A 37 8.05 -6.48 -5.46
C GLU A 37 8.11 -5.29 -4.51
N ILE A 38 9.12 -4.42 -4.65
CA ILE A 38 9.28 -3.22 -3.81
C ILE A 38 8.14 -2.23 -4.05
N ASP A 39 7.72 -2.04 -5.30
CA ASP A 39 6.57 -1.18 -5.64
C ASP A 39 5.29 -1.72 -5.00
N SER A 40 5.09 -3.04 -5.13
CA SER A 40 3.94 -3.74 -4.57
C SER A 40 3.93 -3.66 -3.05
N LEU A 41 5.08 -3.82 -2.38
CA LEU A 41 5.22 -3.64 -0.94
C LEU A 41 4.86 -2.22 -0.50
N ASN A 42 5.39 -1.19 -1.16
CA ASN A 42 5.05 0.19 -0.82
C ASN A 42 3.54 0.47 -0.94
N PHE A 43 2.93 0.04 -2.05
CA PHE A 43 1.51 0.22 -2.29
C PHE A 43 0.64 -0.57 -1.30
N THR A 44 0.90 -1.86 -1.13
CA THR A 44 0.13 -2.76 -0.25
C THR A 44 0.20 -2.30 1.20
N TYR A 45 1.36 -1.84 1.68
CA TYR A 45 1.50 -1.34 3.04
C TYR A 45 0.68 -0.07 3.27
N GLY A 46 0.70 0.86 2.29
CA GLY A 46 -0.16 2.02 2.31
C GLY A 46 -1.65 1.62 2.35
N LEU A 47 -2.05 0.69 1.49
CA LEU A 47 -3.44 0.24 1.37
C LEU A 47 -3.95 -0.41 2.66
N ALA A 48 -3.20 -1.35 3.23
CA ALA A 48 -3.55 -2.01 4.49
C ALA A 48 -3.70 -0.99 5.62
N LEU A 49 -2.76 -0.05 5.76
CA LEU A 49 -2.82 1.00 6.77
C LEU A 49 -4.01 1.95 6.55
N GLY A 50 -4.27 2.35 5.31
CA GLY A 50 -5.41 3.23 4.98
C GLY A 50 -6.75 2.58 5.30
N HIS A 51 -6.86 1.28 5.06
CA HIS A 51 -8.03 0.50 5.43
C HIS A 51 -8.22 0.44 6.95
N ASP A 52 -7.16 0.16 7.69
CA ASP A 52 -7.19 0.12 9.16
C ASP A 52 -7.62 1.47 9.77
N LEU A 53 -6.98 2.56 9.32
CA LEU A 53 -7.34 3.92 9.72
C LEU A 53 -8.80 4.25 9.42
N LYS A 54 -9.31 3.80 8.27
CA LYS A 54 -10.70 4.01 7.88
C LYS A 54 -11.65 3.34 8.87
N ILE A 55 -11.39 2.09 9.23
CA ILE A 55 -12.27 1.30 10.11
C ILE A 55 -12.17 1.78 11.55
N ASN A 56 -10.96 2.02 12.05
CA ASN A 56 -10.71 2.22 13.48
C ASN A 56 -10.75 3.69 13.92
N MET A 57 -10.47 4.64 13.02
CA MET A 57 -10.31 6.05 13.40
C MET A 57 -11.26 7.00 12.67
N LEU A 58 -11.54 6.75 11.39
CA LEU A 58 -12.24 7.71 10.53
C LEU A 58 -13.72 7.36 10.27
N SER A 59 -14.22 6.23 10.76
CA SER A 59 -15.55 5.62 10.49
C SER A 59 -16.76 6.33 11.14
N ARG A 60 -16.64 7.57 11.61
CA ARG A 60 -17.71 8.31 12.32
C ARG A 60 -18.39 9.34 11.41
N ASP A 61 -19.46 10.00 11.90
CA ASP A 61 -20.08 11.14 11.20
C ASP A 61 -19.01 12.11 10.69
N SER A 62 -19.16 12.56 9.43
CA SER A 62 -18.20 13.35 8.65
C SER A 62 -16.90 12.64 8.21
N VAL A 63 -16.97 11.35 7.85
CA VAL A 63 -15.84 10.55 7.31
C VAL A 63 -15.00 11.30 6.28
N GLU A 64 -15.63 11.97 5.31
CA GLU A 64 -14.92 12.70 4.25
C GLU A 64 -14.06 13.85 4.81
N GLN A 65 -14.63 14.65 5.72
CA GLN A 65 -13.91 15.73 6.38
C GLN A 65 -12.74 15.20 7.21
N ARG A 66 -12.94 14.10 7.94
CA ARG A 66 -11.89 13.44 8.73
C ARG A 66 -10.77 12.90 7.85
N THR A 67 -11.10 12.28 6.72
CA THR A 67 -10.10 11.86 5.71
C THR A 67 -9.34 13.06 5.15
N LYS A 68 -10.01 14.18 4.87
CA LYS A 68 -9.36 15.40 4.35
C LYS A 68 -8.38 15.98 5.37
N VAL A 69 -8.78 16.10 6.63
CA VAL A 69 -7.91 16.55 7.73
C VAL A 69 -6.70 15.62 7.86
N PHE A 70 -6.93 14.30 7.88
CA PHE A 70 -5.88 13.31 7.97
C PHE A 70 -4.87 13.45 6.82
N MET A 71 -5.35 13.52 5.57
CA MET A 71 -4.47 13.62 4.41
C MET A 71 -3.71 14.95 4.35
N LYS A 72 -4.30 16.05 4.85
CA LYS A 72 -3.61 17.33 5.02
C LYS A 72 -2.48 17.19 6.03
N GLY A 73 -2.77 16.67 7.23
CA GLY A 73 -1.77 16.45 8.27
C GLY A 73 -0.64 15.51 7.81
N PHE A 74 -0.96 14.46 7.07
CA PHE A 74 0.03 13.52 6.55
C PHE A 74 0.98 14.21 5.53
N ALA A 75 0.42 15.05 4.65
CA ALA A 75 1.19 15.80 3.66
C ALA A 75 2.05 16.91 4.27
N GLU A 76 1.55 17.60 5.29
CA GLU A 76 2.24 18.71 5.96
C GLU A 76 3.22 18.23 7.05
N GLY A 77 2.98 17.04 7.61
CA GLY A 77 3.67 16.52 8.78
C GLY A 77 3.52 17.47 9.98
N SER A 78 4.56 17.58 10.80
CA SER A 78 4.59 18.46 11.98
C SER A 78 4.32 19.96 11.73
N LYS A 79 4.20 20.40 10.47
CA LYS A 79 3.80 21.76 10.09
C LYS A 79 2.29 21.97 10.08
N ALA A 80 1.50 20.90 10.17
CA ALA A 80 0.06 21.00 10.15
C ALA A 80 -0.47 21.74 11.37
N GLU A 81 -1.45 22.63 11.16
CA GLU A 81 -2.20 23.25 12.25
C GLU A 81 -2.88 22.16 13.09
N VAL A 82 -2.77 22.30 14.41
CA VAL A 82 -3.41 21.38 15.35
C VAL A 82 -4.92 21.61 15.27
N ASP A 83 -5.65 20.64 14.72
CA ASP A 83 -7.10 20.69 14.68
C ASP A 83 -7.68 20.73 16.10
N VAL A 84 -8.87 21.33 16.23
CA VAL A 84 -9.68 21.37 17.46
C VAL A 84 -10.04 19.95 17.97
N LYS A 85 -9.84 18.91 17.15
CA LYS A 85 -9.92 17.49 17.55
C LYS A 85 -8.52 16.85 17.55
N PRO A 86 -7.83 16.78 18.70
CA PRO A 86 -6.41 16.46 18.80
C PRO A 86 -5.98 15.04 18.36
N GLY A 87 -6.90 14.16 17.93
CA GLY A 87 -6.59 12.79 17.54
C GLY A 87 -6.10 12.63 16.09
N ILE A 88 -6.81 13.21 15.11
CA ILE A 88 -6.57 12.88 13.69
C ILE A 88 -5.29 13.51 13.15
N SER A 89 -5.07 14.81 13.40
CA SER A 89 -3.86 15.50 12.95
C SER A 89 -2.61 14.95 13.65
N LEU A 90 -2.72 14.52 14.90
CA LEU A 90 -1.62 13.87 15.61
C LEU A 90 -1.23 12.54 14.96
N THR A 91 -2.20 11.65 14.69
CA THR A 91 -1.93 10.39 13.99
C THR A 91 -1.36 10.62 12.59
N ALA A 92 -1.85 11.63 11.88
CA ALA A 92 -1.32 11.98 10.57
C ALA A 92 0.15 12.45 10.63
N ASN A 93 0.50 13.24 11.65
CA ASN A 93 1.87 13.71 11.88
C ASN A 93 2.80 12.55 12.26
N GLN A 94 2.35 11.66 13.15
CA GLN A 94 3.09 10.45 13.54
C GLN A 94 3.37 9.56 12.33
N LEU A 95 2.39 9.38 11.44
CA LEU A 95 2.59 8.61 10.21
C LEU A 95 3.57 9.32 9.26
N SER A 96 3.49 10.64 9.13
CA SER A 96 4.42 11.43 8.33
C SER A 96 5.86 11.29 8.83
N ASP A 97 6.06 11.38 10.16
CA ASP A 97 7.38 11.25 10.77
C ASP A 97 7.92 9.82 10.70
N TRP A 98 7.05 8.81 10.88
CA TRP A 98 7.41 7.42 10.62
C TRP A 98 7.88 7.24 9.17
N MET A 99 7.16 7.77 8.17
CA MET A 99 7.58 7.69 6.77
C MET A 99 8.93 8.38 6.50
N LYS A 100 9.25 9.48 7.19
CA LYS A 100 10.58 10.10 7.10
C LYS A 100 11.67 9.19 7.66
N GLN A 101 11.40 8.50 8.77
CA GLN A 101 12.33 7.52 9.34
C GLN A 101 12.52 6.32 8.41
N GLN A 102 11.43 5.76 7.88
CA GLN A 102 11.46 4.65 6.92
C GLN A 102 12.25 5.02 5.66
N LYS A 103 12.16 6.27 5.18
CA LYS A 103 12.98 6.74 4.06
C LYS A 103 14.48 6.70 4.36
N ALA A 104 14.89 6.85 5.62
CA ALA A 104 16.29 6.77 6.04
C ALA A 104 16.74 5.33 6.32
N SER A 105 15.88 4.49 6.91
CA SER A 105 16.21 3.12 7.34
C SER A 105 15.89 2.03 6.32
N GLY A 106 15.11 2.35 5.28
CA GLY A 106 14.41 1.36 4.45
C GLY A 106 13.05 0.99 5.02
N LEU A 107 12.17 0.49 4.15
CA LEU A 107 10.79 0.15 4.44
C LEU A 107 10.72 -1.03 5.43
N LEU A 108 9.90 -0.87 6.47
CA LEU A 108 9.80 -1.76 7.63
C LEU A 108 11.13 -1.99 8.38
N GLY A 109 12.09 -1.07 8.24
CA GLY A 109 13.43 -1.20 8.82
C GLY A 109 14.38 -2.10 8.03
N ASP A 110 13.96 -2.63 6.87
CA ASP A 110 14.84 -3.36 5.96
C ASP A 110 15.47 -2.39 4.96
N SER A 111 16.77 -2.11 5.12
CA SER A 111 17.53 -1.21 4.25
C SER A 111 17.59 -1.62 2.77
N THR A 112 17.25 -2.87 2.44
CA THR A 112 17.16 -3.35 1.05
C THR A 112 15.84 -2.95 0.38
N LEU A 113 14.83 -2.58 1.16
CA LEU A 113 13.52 -2.16 0.69
C LEU A 113 13.44 -0.64 0.62
N LYS A 114 13.53 -0.09 -0.60
CA LYS A 114 13.43 1.37 -0.79
C LYS A 114 11.99 1.84 -0.60
N VAL A 115 11.83 2.93 0.15
CA VAL A 115 10.53 3.60 0.28
C VAL A 115 10.20 4.38 -0.99
N ASP A 116 9.07 4.04 -1.61
CA ASP A 116 8.39 4.87 -2.60
C ASP A 116 7.18 5.54 -1.94
N TYR A 117 7.37 6.79 -1.56
CA TYR A 117 6.34 7.59 -0.91
C TYR A 117 5.11 7.82 -1.79
N LYS A 118 5.27 7.87 -3.11
CA LYS A 118 4.16 8.10 -4.04
C LYS A 118 3.27 6.87 -4.08
N LEU A 119 3.85 5.67 -4.21
CA LEU A 119 3.10 4.42 -4.20
C LEU A 119 2.46 4.15 -2.83
N PHE A 120 3.20 4.39 -1.74
CA PHE A 120 2.64 4.31 -0.39
C PHE A 120 1.44 5.23 -0.21
N LYS A 121 1.56 6.51 -0.59
CA LYS A 121 0.47 7.48 -0.50
C LYS A 121 -0.73 7.07 -1.37
N GLN A 122 -0.48 6.53 -2.57
CA GLN A 122 -1.54 6.03 -3.43
C GLN A 122 -2.28 4.86 -2.79
N GLY A 123 -1.56 3.88 -2.24
CA GLY A 123 -2.13 2.77 -1.47
C GLY A 123 -2.97 3.28 -0.30
N LEU A 124 -2.42 4.20 0.50
CA LEU A 124 -3.10 4.82 1.63
C LEU A 124 -4.44 5.45 1.24
N ILE A 125 -4.47 6.24 0.16
CA ILE A 125 -5.70 6.84 -0.36
C ILE A 125 -6.70 5.75 -0.80
N ASN A 126 -6.23 4.71 -1.49
CA ASN A 126 -7.07 3.61 -1.94
C ASN A 126 -7.71 2.86 -0.74
N GLY A 127 -6.92 2.55 0.29
CA GLY A 127 -7.40 1.93 1.53
C GLY A 127 -8.44 2.78 2.25
N LEU A 128 -8.20 4.10 2.38
CA LEU A 128 -9.13 5.05 3.00
C LEU A 128 -10.48 5.16 2.26
N LYS A 129 -10.44 4.96 0.94
CA LYS A 129 -11.62 4.94 0.05
C LYS A 129 -12.30 3.58 -0.05
N LYS A 130 -11.73 2.51 0.55
CA LYS A 130 -12.14 1.11 0.31
C LYS A 130 -12.14 0.76 -1.19
N SER A 131 -11.16 1.28 -1.92
CA SER A 131 -10.98 0.91 -3.32
C SER A 131 -10.54 -0.54 -3.42
N GLU A 132 -11.13 -1.27 -4.37
CA GLU A 132 -10.74 -2.63 -4.75
C GLU A 132 -9.95 -2.63 -6.07
N ILE A 133 -9.56 -1.44 -6.56
CA ILE A 133 -8.72 -1.31 -7.75
C ILE A 133 -7.31 -1.79 -7.39
N GLN A 134 -6.73 -2.61 -8.27
CA GLN A 134 -5.54 -3.46 -8.07
C GLN A 134 -5.71 -4.62 -7.10
N MET A 135 -6.19 -4.36 -5.88
CA MET A 135 -6.40 -5.39 -4.87
C MET A 135 -7.27 -4.89 -3.71
N THR A 136 -7.83 -5.81 -2.95
CA THR A 136 -8.51 -5.59 -1.68
C THR A 136 -7.51 -5.38 -0.53
N SER A 137 -7.99 -4.89 0.62
CA SER A 137 -7.18 -4.76 1.85
C SER A 137 -6.75 -6.10 2.43
N GLN A 138 -7.55 -7.14 2.22
CA GLN A 138 -7.19 -8.50 2.62
C GLN A 138 -6.02 -9.02 1.77
N GLU A 139 -6.14 -8.93 0.44
CA GLU A 139 -5.06 -9.34 -0.47
C GLU A 139 -3.77 -8.55 -0.23
N ALA A 140 -3.87 -7.26 0.08
CA ALA A 140 -2.71 -6.46 0.47
C ALA A 140 -2.02 -7.00 1.74
N SER A 141 -2.81 -7.36 2.76
CA SER A 141 -2.28 -7.90 4.02
C SER A 141 -1.65 -9.29 3.81
N GLU A 142 -2.29 -10.14 3.02
CA GLU A 142 -1.78 -11.46 2.63
C GLU A 142 -0.45 -11.33 1.86
N TYR A 143 -0.38 -10.38 0.92
CA TYR A 143 0.84 -10.11 0.16
C TYR A 143 1.99 -9.66 1.06
N ILE A 144 1.75 -8.70 1.97
CA ILE A 144 2.76 -8.24 2.93
C ILE A 144 3.27 -9.41 3.76
N ASN A 145 2.37 -10.21 4.34
CA ASN A 145 2.75 -11.36 5.15
C ASN A 145 3.59 -12.36 4.34
N LYS A 146 3.18 -12.68 3.12
CA LYS A 146 3.90 -13.60 2.23
C LYS A 146 5.33 -13.13 1.94
N VAL A 147 5.48 -11.86 1.54
CA VAL A 147 6.80 -11.32 1.17
C VAL A 147 7.70 -11.18 2.40
N MET A 148 7.17 -10.67 3.51
CA MET A 148 7.96 -10.48 4.73
C MET A 148 8.32 -11.79 5.43
N SER A 149 7.52 -12.85 5.30
CA SER A 149 7.86 -14.17 5.86
C SER A 149 8.94 -14.92 5.07
N ALA A 150 9.18 -14.50 3.83
CA ALA A 150 10.17 -15.10 2.94
C ALA A 150 11.54 -14.40 3.02
N ARG A 151 11.65 -13.35 3.82
CA ARG A 151 12.85 -12.53 4.03
C ARG A 151 13.49 -12.86 5.38
#